data_AF-A0A329RQM3-F1
#
_entry.id   AF-A0A329RQM3-F1
#
_cell.length_a   1.000
_cell.length_b   1.000
_cell.length_c   1.000
_cell.angle_alpha   90.00
_cell.angle_beta   90.00
_cell.angle_gamma   90.00
#
_symmetry.space_group_name_H-M   'P 1'
#
loop_
_entity.id
_entity.type
_entity.pdbx_description
1 polymer ?
#
loop_
_entity_poly.entity_id
_entity_poly.type
_entity_poly.pdbx_seq_one_letter_code
_entity_poly.pdbx_strand_id
1 'polypeptide(L)'
;MEGARPARSRRRSILVLLATVVAVCQAEQESCIKRRRLIWNVHKQTFLLEGQFKRCYSMNVESFRRLLMLIRPSLARDTLQSTQRITTDPSTPENMVQMTITWLTGGSYHTICCLGGTSVSGIYDVFHDVMNTIWDCPKLRIQSPVEPEQRVRDLADSFAKISTDRDFEWMRWLQRWMAVPNQSPECK
;
A
#
# COMPACT_ATOMS: atom_id res chain seq x y z
N MET A 1 68.95 1.18 -18.63
CA MET A 1 67.57 1.50 -19.09
C MET A 1 66.71 0.25 -18.90
N GLU A 2 66.00 0.12 -17.78
CA GLU A 2 64.98 -0.93 -17.58
C GLU A 2 64.26 -0.56 -16.28
N GLY A 3 62.97 -0.26 -16.20
CA GLY A 3 61.88 -0.39 -17.16
C GLY A 3 60.62 -0.64 -16.32
N ALA A 4 59.98 0.44 -15.86
CA ALA A 4 58.80 0.49 -15.00
C ALA A 4 57.55 -0.18 -15.62
N ARG A 5 57.56 -1.50 -15.77
CA ARG A 5 56.52 -2.30 -16.45
C ARG A 5 55.57 -3.15 -15.58
N PRO A 6 55.72 -3.36 -14.25
CA PRO A 6 54.77 -4.23 -13.52
C PRO A 6 53.48 -3.50 -13.10
N ALA A 7 53.52 -2.19 -12.84
CA ALA A 7 52.38 -1.44 -12.31
C ALA A 7 51.26 -1.22 -13.35
N ARG A 8 51.61 -1.12 -14.64
CA ARG A 8 50.65 -0.89 -15.73
C ARG A 8 49.83 -2.13 -16.07
N SER A 9 50.42 -3.32 -15.92
CA SER A 9 49.75 -4.61 -16.11
C SER A 9 48.67 -4.82 -15.05
N ARG A 10 49.02 -4.61 -13.77
CA ARG A 10 48.10 -4.78 -12.63
C ARG A 10 46.88 -3.86 -12.68
N ARG A 11 47.07 -2.60 -13.10
CA ARG A 11 45.97 -1.64 -13.30
C ARG A 11 45.03 -2.06 -14.42
N ARG A 12 45.55 -2.61 -15.53
CA ARG A 12 44.72 -3.14 -16.61
C ARG A 12 43.93 -4.36 -16.16
N SER A 13 44.55 -5.28 -15.42
CA SER A 13 43.86 -6.45 -14.88
C SER A 13 42.74 -6.06 -13.91
N ILE A 14 42.96 -5.07 -13.04
CA ILE A 14 41.93 -4.56 -12.13
C ILE A 14 40.79 -3.88 -12.90
N LEU A 15 41.11 -3.06 -13.91
CA LEU A 15 40.09 -2.41 -14.74
C LEU A 15 39.27 -3.42 -15.55
N VAL A 16 39.89 -4.47 -16.06
CA VAL A 16 39.19 -5.57 -16.75
C VAL A 16 38.29 -6.32 -15.77
N LEU A 17 38.78 -6.64 -14.57
CA LEU A 17 37.97 -7.28 -13.52
C LEU A 17 36.76 -6.42 -13.12
N LEU A 18 36.97 -5.12 -12.93
CA LEU A 18 35.88 -4.18 -12.63
C LEU A 18 34.89 -4.09 -13.79
N ALA A 19 35.37 -4.01 -15.04
CA ALA A 19 34.50 -4.00 -16.22
C ALA A 19 33.69 -5.29 -16.35
N THR A 20 34.29 -6.45 -16.07
CA THR A 20 33.57 -7.73 -16.08
C THR A 20 32.56 -7.84 -14.95
N VAL A 21 32.88 -7.36 -13.74
CA VAL A 21 31.92 -7.35 -12.63
C VAL A 21 30.75 -6.42 -12.95
N VAL A 22 31.01 -5.22 -13.48
CA VAL A 22 29.96 -4.30 -13.91
C VAL A 22 29.10 -4.90 -15.02
N ALA A 23 29.70 -5.56 -16.01
CA ALA A 23 28.97 -6.21 -17.09
C ALA A 23 28.10 -7.38 -16.60
N VAL A 24 28.59 -8.19 -15.64
CA VAL A 24 27.81 -9.27 -15.03
C VAL A 24 26.65 -8.71 -14.20
N CYS A 25 26.88 -7.66 -13.41
CA CYS A 25 25.82 -6.98 -12.68
C CYS A 25 24.76 -6.36 -13.61
N GLN A 26 25.17 -5.83 -14.77
CA GLN A 26 24.26 -5.30 -15.78
C GLN A 26 23.50 -6.41 -16.53
N ALA A 27 24.14 -7.55 -16.83
CA ALA A 27 23.50 -8.68 -17.48
C ALA A 27 22.43 -9.35 -16.59
N GLU A 28 22.65 -9.43 -15.27
CA GLU A 28 21.59 -9.83 -14.34
C GLU A 28 20.43 -8.81 -14.33
N GLN A 29 20.74 -7.52 -14.48
CA GLN A 29 19.75 -6.44 -14.53
C GLN A 29 18.88 -6.46 -15.80
N GLU A 30 19.39 -6.96 -16.93
CA GLU A 30 18.65 -7.09 -18.20
C GLU A 30 17.54 -8.15 -18.17
N SER A 31 17.51 -9.04 -17.16
CA SER A 31 16.40 -9.98 -16.94
C SER A 31 15.13 -9.33 -16.37
N CYS A 32 15.19 -8.04 -16.02
CA CYS A 32 14.02 -7.28 -15.58
C CYS A 32 13.05 -7.05 -16.74
N ILE A 33 11.93 -7.78 -16.74
CA ILE A 33 10.79 -7.50 -17.65
C ILE A 33 10.32 -6.06 -17.40
N LYS A 34 10.65 -5.16 -18.32
CA LYS A 34 10.17 -3.78 -18.31
C LYS A 34 8.66 -3.77 -18.54
N ARG A 35 7.90 -3.51 -17.48
CA ARG A 35 6.44 -3.36 -17.55
C ARG A 35 6.09 -1.89 -17.64
N ARG A 36 5.25 -1.52 -18.61
CA ARG A 36 4.77 -0.14 -18.76
C ARG A 36 3.77 0.15 -17.65
N ARG A 37 4.04 1.19 -16.88
CA ARG A 37 3.14 1.63 -15.81
C ARG A 37 2.04 2.53 -16.33
N LEU A 38 0.91 2.47 -15.64
CA LEU A 38 -0.20 3.37 -15.85
C LEU A 38 0.19 4.83 -15.58
N ILE A 39 -0.20 5.70 -16.51
CA ILE A 39 -0.11 7.14 -16.32
C ILE A 39 -1.39 7.58 -15.60
N TRP A 40 -1.30 7.80 -14.29
CA TRP A 40 -2.46 8.12 -13.44
C TRP A 40 -3.34 9.22 -13.98
N ASN A 41 -2.76 10.35 -14.43
CA ASN A 41 -3.56 11.49 -14.89
C ASN A 41 -4.43 11.15 -16.10
N VAL A 42 -3.89 10.39 -17.05
CA VAL A 42 -4.64 9.92 -18.23
C VAL A 42 -5.73 8.96 -17.78
N HIS A 43 -5.37 7.97 -16.96
CA HIS A 43 -6.32 6.98 -16.46
C HIS A 43 -7.47 7.61 -15.67
N LYS A 44 -7.17 8.51 -14.74
CA LYS A 44 -8.15 9.27 -13.97
C LYS A 44 -9.09 10.04 -14.89
N GLN A 45 -8.56 10.74 -15.90
CA GLN A 45 -9.39 11.49 -16.85
C GLN A 45 -10.31 10.57 -17.65
N THR A 46 -9.80 9.43 -18.15
CA THR A 46 -10.61 8.43 -18.85
C THR A 46 -11.77 7.94 -17.97
N PHE A 47 -11.52 7.55 -16.72
CA PHE A 47 -12.56 7.08 -15.80
C PHE A 47 -13.58 8.15 -15.42
N LEU A 48 -13.17 9.41 -15.40
CA LEU A 48 -14.08 10.54 -15.16
C LEU A 48 -14.98 10.80 -16.38
N LEU A 49 -14.41 10.77 -17.59
CA LEU A 49 -15.16 10.94 -18.83
C LEU A 49 -16.16 9.80 -19.06
N GLU A 50 -15.78 8.57 -18.70
CA GLU A 50 -16.65 7.39 -18.80
C GLU A 50 -17.67 7.28 -17.64
N GLY A 51 -17.57 8.14 -16.62
CA GLY A 51 -18.42 8.09 -15.42
C GLY A 51 -18.20 6.85 -14.54
N GLN A 52 -17.14 6.07 -14.79
CA GLN A 52 -16.88 4.80 -14.10
C GLN A 52 -16.07 4.95 -12.81
N PHE A 53 -15.50 6.13 -12.53
CA PHE A 53 -14.61 6.34 -11.38
C PHE A 53 -15.20 5.84 -10.06
N LYS A 54 -16.44 6.24 -9.75
CA LYS A 54 -17.14 5.85 -8.52
C LYS A 54 -17.38 4.34 -8.45
N ARG A 55 -17.64 3.69 -9.59
CA ARG A 55 -17.87 2.25 -9.67
C ARG A 55 -16.58 1.45 -9.48
N CYS A 56 -15.46 1.94 -10.02
CA CYS A 56 -14.18 1.26 -9.95
C CYS A 56 -13.53 1.34 -8.56
N TYR A 57 -13.58 2.52 -7.94
CA TYR A 57 -12.92 2.80 -6.68
C TYR A 57 -13.87 2.82 -5.47
N SER A 58 -15.17 2.58 -5.67
CA SER A 58 -16.22 2.71 -4.65
C SER A 58 -16.23 4.07 -3.92
N MET A 59 -15.57 5.08 -4.50
CA MET A 59 -15.43 6.42 -3.95
C MET A 59 -15.38 7.46 -5.06
N ASN A 60 -15.79 8.68 -4.74
CA ASN A 60 -15.68 9.86 -5.59
C ASN A 60 -14.23 10.36 -5.68
N VAL A 61 -13.93 11.08 -6.75
CA VAL A 61 -12.57 11.59 -7.02
C VAL A 61 -12.08 12.55 -5.95
N GLU A 62 -12.96 13.38 -5.37
CA GLU A 62 -12.64 14.22 -4.20
C GLU A 62 -12.20 13.40 -2.99
N SER A 63 -12.89 12.30 -2.71
CA SER A 63 -12.57 11.40 -1.59
C SER A 63 -11.22 10.72 -1.83
N PHE A 64 -10.98 10.23 -3.05
CA PHE A 64 -9.69 9.67 -3.44
C PHE A 64 -8.56 10.70 -3.29
N ARG A 65 -8.78 11.93 -3.77
CA ARG A 65 -7.82 13.04 -3.66
C ARG A 65 -7.54 13.37 -2.20
N ARG A 66 -8.57 13.39 -1.36
CA ARG A 66 -8.44 13.66 0.08
C ARG A 66 -7.63 12.57 0.78
N LEU A 67 -7.92 11.30 0.48
CA LEU A 67 -7.15 10.16 0.97
C LEU A 67 -5.68 10.30 0.55
N LEU A 68 -5.42 10.52 -0.74
CA LEU A 68 -4.08 10.68 -1.28
C LEU A 68 -3.32 11.82 -0.59
N MET A 69 -3.94 12.98 -0.36
CA MET A 69 -3.29 14.10 0.35
C MET A 69 -2.84 13.72 1.77
N LEU A 70 -3.56 12.83 2.46
CA LEU A 70 -3.23 12.42 3.82
C LEU A 70 -2.07 11.42 3.87
N ILE A 71 -1.99 10.50 2.91
CA ILE A 71 -1.03 9.39 2.93
C ILE A 71 0.20 9.62 2.05
N ARG A 72 0.12 10.54 1.07
CA ARG A 72 1.22 10.84 0.13
C ARG A 72 2.54 11.19 0.81
N PRO A 73 2.60 11.98 1.91
CA PRO A 73 3.88 12.29 2.55
C PRO A 73 4.63 11.05 3.06
N SER A 74 3.91 10.06 3.57
CA SER A 74 4.48 8.81 4.06
C SER A 74 4.89 7.91 2.91
N LEU A 75 4.02 7.72 1.91
CA LEU A 75 4.34 6.91 0.73
C LEU A 75 5.49 7.49 -0.11
N ALA A 76 5.60 8.82 -0.17
CA ALA A 76 6.71 9.49 -0.87
C ALA A 76 8.07 9.18 -0.22
N ARG A 77 8.11 9.06 1.11
CA ARG A 77 9.34 8.68 1.83
C ARG A 77 9.79 7.27 1.45
N ASP A 78 8.85 6.35 1.34
CA ASP A 78 9.15 4.96 0.99
C ASP A 78 9.57 4.83 -0.47
N THR A 79 8.99 5.62 -1.38
CA THR A 79 9.46 5.68 -2.77
C THR A 79 10.90 6.15 -2.91
N LEU A 80 11.35 7.10 -2.06
CA LEU A 80 12.76 7.52 -2.05
C LEU A 80 13.68 6.40 -1.57
N GLN A 81 13.29 5.65 -0.54
CA GLN A 81 14.05 4.49 -0.07
C GLN A 81 14.06 3.35 -1.10
N SER A 82 12.94 3.12 -1.78
CA SER A 82 12.80 2.14 -2.85
C SER A 82 13.68 2.48 -4.05
N THR A 83 13.73 3.75 -4.47
CA THR A 83 14.58 4.22 -5.58
C THR A 83 16.07 3.99 -5.30
N GLN A 84 16.49 4.11 -4.04
CA GLN A 84 17.88 3.85 -3.65
C GLN A 84 18.24 2.36 -3.69
N ARG A 85 17.24 1.47 -3.56
CA ARG A 85 17.42 0.01 -3.55
C ARG A 85 17.19 -0.64 -4.91
N ILE A 86 16.36 -0.04 -5.76
CA ILE A 86 15.87 -0.63 -7.00
C ILE A 86 16.16 0.32 -8.16
N THR A 87 16.90 -0.16 -9.17
CA THR A 87 17.22 0.59 -10.40
C THR A 87 16.04 0.68 -11.38
N THR A 88 14.82 0.58 -10.87
CA THR A 88 13.56 0.77 -11.61
C THR A 88 12.91 2.00 -11.03
N ASP A 89 12.28 2.81 -11.89
CA ASP A 89 11.56 4.01 -11.43
C ASP A 89 10.66 3.66 -10.23
N PRO A 90 10.57 4.48 -9.19
CA PRO A 90 9.65 4.22 -8.08
C PRO A 90 8.19 4.29 -8.54
N SER A 91 7.32 3.44 -7.97
CA SER A 91 5.88 3.54 -8.20
C SER A 91 5.38 4.86 -7.63
N THR A 92 4.61 5.64 -8.39
CA THR A 92 4.05 6.89 -7.86
C THR A 92 3.04 6.59 -6.75
N PRO A 93 2.94 7.43 -5.71
CA PRO A 93 1.96 7.24 -4.63
C PRO A 93 0.52 7.11 -5.17
N GLU A 94 0.19 7.83 -6.24
CA GLU A 94 -1.08 7.72 -6.94
C GLU A 94 -1.35 6.30 -7.43
N ASN A 95 -0.38 5.68 -8.09
CA ASN A 95 -0.51 4.33 -8.63
C ASN A 95 -0.61 3.29 -7.50
N MET A 96 0.16 3.46 -6.42
CA MET A 96 0.10 2.58 -5.24
C MET A 96 -1.30 2.58 -4.60
N VAL A 97 -1.86 3.77 -4.40
CA VAL A 97 -3.18 3.95 -3.79
C VAL A 97 -4.29 3.42 -4.69
N GLN A 98 -4.23 3.73 -5.98
CA GLN A 98 -5.11 3.15 -7.02
C GLN A 98 -5.11 1.63 -6.95
N MET A 99 -3.93 1.00 -6.99
CA MET A 99 -3.82 -0.46 -7.04
C MET A 99 -4.44 -1.09 -5.79
N THR A 100 -4.17 -0.50 -4.63
CA THR A 100 -4.69 -0.96 -3.35
C THR A 100 -6.21 -0.81 -3.27
N ILE A 101 -6.76 0.34 -3.67
CA ILE A 101 -8.22 0.54 -3.65
C ILE A 101 -8.91 -0.38 -4.66
N THR A 102 -8.37 -0.54 -5.87
CA THR A 102 -8.91 -1.49 -6.85
C THR A 102 -8.92 -2.91 -6.31
N TRP A 103 -7.91 -3.31 -5.52
CA TRP A 103 -7.91 -4.61 -4.85
C TRP A 103 -8.99 -4.69 -3.76
N LEU A 104 -9.11 -3.67 -2.91
CA LEU A 104 -10.14 -3.59 -1.86
C LEU A 104 -11.57 -3.59 -2.41
N THR A 105 -11.78 -3.09 -3.63
CA THR A 105 -13.09 -3.14 -4.32
C THR A 105 -13.34 -4.46 -5.04
N GLY A 106 -12.43 -5.44 -4.93
CA GLY A 106 -12.58 -6.78 -5.52
C GLY A 106 -11.98 -6.92 -6.93
N GLY A 107 -11.09 -6.03 -7.34
CA GLY A 107 -10.39 -6.12 -8.62
C GLY A 107 -9.44 -7.31 -8.70
N SER A 108 -9.29 -7.86 -9.91
CA SER A 108 -8.37 -8.97 -10.16
C SER A 108 -6.91 -8.54 -10.00
N TYR A 109 -6.15 -9.26 -9.17
CA TYR A 109 -4.73 -8.96 -8.93
C TYR A 109 -3.89 -9.02 -10.22
N HIS A 110 -4.24 -9.88 -11.18
CA HIS A 110 -3.57 -9.95 -12.48
C HIS A 110 -3.73 -8.64 -13.26
N THR A 111 -4.96 -8.10 -13.30
CA THR A 111 -5.25 -6.83 -13.96
C THR A 111 -4.52 -5.69 -13.27
N ILE A 112 -4.48 -5.70 -11.93
CA ILE A 112 -3.80 -4.67 -11.16
C ILE A 112 -2.27 -4.74 -11.37
N CYS A 113 -1.68 -5.93 -11.48
CA CYS A 113 -0.25 -6.09 -11.83
C CYS A 113 0.04 -5.53 -13.23
N CYS A 114 -0.82 -5.85 -14.21
CA CYS A 114 -0.69 -5.34 -15.58
C CYS A 114 -0.78 -3.81 -15.64
N LEU A 115 -1.71 -3.20 -14.91
CA LEU A 115 -1.87 -1.74 -14.85
C LEU A 115 -0.73 -1.07 -14.06
N GLY A 116 -0.38 -1.62 -12.90
CA GLY A 116 0.68 -1.11 -12.04
C GLY A 116 2.08 -1.27 -12.61
N GLY A 117 2.26 -2.16 -13.58
CA GLY A 117 3.56 -2.53 -14.13
C GLY A 117 4.50 -3.10 -13.07
N THR A 118 3.96 -3.90 -12.15
CA THR A 118 4.67 -4.50 -11.03
C THR A 118 4.64 -6.03 -11.12
N SER A 119 5.57 -6.71 -10.43
CA SER A 119 5.48 -8.16 -10.23
C SER A 119 4.36 -8.49 -9.23
N VAL A 120 3.96 -9.77 -9.18
CA VAL A 120 3.01 -10.26 -8.17
C VAL A 120 3.55 -10.06 -6.75
N SER A 121 4.86 -10.18 -6.53
CA SER A 121 5.44 -9.86 -5.21
C SER A 121 5.34 -8.36 -4.90
N GLY A 122 5.75 -7.50 -5.84
CA GLY A 122 5.79 -6.06 -5.62
C GLY A 122 4.42 -5.42 -5.44
N ILE A 123 3.33 -6.03 -5.94
CA ILE A 123 1.99 -5.54 -5.65
C ILE A 123 1.57 -5.79 -4.20
N TYR A 124 1.95 -6.92 -3.60
CA TYR A 124 1.65 -7.18 -2.18
C TYR A 124 2.46 -6.26 -1.27
N ASP A 125 3.72 -5.98 -1.61
CA ASP A 125 4.52 -4.97 -0.91
C ASP A 125 3.82 -3.61 -0.94
N VAL A 126 3.35 -3.18 -2.12
CA VAL A 126 2.57 -1.95 -2.28
C VAL A 126 1.30 -1.95 -1.43
N PHE A 127 0.57 -3.06 -1.37
CA PHE A 127 -0.63 -3.17 -0.54
C PHE A 127 -0.30 -3.02 0.94
N HIS A 128 0.76 -3.68 1.41
CA HIS A 128 1.22 -3.56 2.78
C HIS A 128 1.62 -2.12 3.12
N ASP A 129 2.40 -1.47 2.26
CA ASP A 129 2.84 -0.09 2.46
C ASP A 129 1.66 0.89 2.56
N VAL A 130 0.69 0.77 1.64
CA VAL A 130 -0.50 1.64 1.63
C VAL A 130 -1.39 1.36 2.83
N MET A 131 -1.65 0.10 3.17
CA MET A 131 -2.51 -0.26 4.30
C MET A 131 -1.89 0.17 5.64
N ASN A 132 -0.58 -0.04 5.82
CA ASN A 132 0.14 0.43 7.01
C ASN A 132 0.11 1.96 7.09
N THR A 133 0.30 2.66 5.98
CA THR A 133 0.21 4.12 5.95
C THR A 133 -1.19 4.62 6.32
N ILE A 134 -2.25 3.94 5.85
CA ILE A 134 -3.63 4.28 6.22
C ILE A 134 -3.86 4.04 7.71
N TRP A 135 -3.37 2.90 8.23
CA TRP A 135 -3.48 2.52 9.63
C TRP A 135 -2.78 3.52 10.56
N ASP A 136 -1.57 3.95 10.21
CA ASP A 136 -0.76 4.90 10.97
C ASP A 136 -1.29 6.33 10.89
N CYS A 137 -2.19 6.64 9.95
CA CYS A 137 -2.74 7.97 9.77
C CYS A 137 -3.81 8.27 10.84
N PRO A 138 -3.55 9.17 11.82
CA PRO A 138 -4.49 9.41 12.92
C PRO A 138 -5.82 10.02 12.44
N LYS A 139 -5.79 10.74 11.31
CA LYS A 139 -6.96 11.37 10.69
C LYS A 139 -7.89 10.38 9.99
N LEU A 140 -7.40 9.19 9.67
CA LEU A 140 -8.16 8.11 9.04
C LEU A 140 -8.53 7.01 10.04
N ARG A 141 -8.05 7.12 11.29
CA ARG A 141 -8.35 6.17 12.35
C ARG A 141 -9.85 6.12 12.58
N ILE A 142 -10.45 4.97 12.31
CA ILE A 142 -11.84 4.71 12.61
C ILE A 142 -11.95 4.68 14.14
N GLN A 143 -12.53 5.73 14.70
CA GLN A 143 -12.93 5.74 16.10
C GLN A 143 -14.33 5.17 16.15
N SER A 144 -14.53 4.11 16.95
CA SER A 144 -15.90 3.76 17.33
C SER A 144 -16.53 4.98 17.98
N PRO A 145 -17.80 5.30 17.67
CA PRO A 145 -18.55 6.23 18.49
C PRO A 145 -18.41 5.77 19.94
N VAL A 146 -17.77 6.57 20.78
CA VAL A 146 -17.75 6.34 22.22
C VAL A 146 -19.09 6.85 22.73
N GLU A 147 -20.15 6.12 22.40
CA GLU A 147 -21.43 6.34 23.06
C GLU A 147 -21.28 5.94 24.53
N PRO A 148 -21.82 6.73 25.47
CA PRO A 148 -21.82 6.34 26.87
C PRO A 148 -22.44 4.95 26.98
N GLU A 149 -21.83 4.07 27.77
CA GLU A 149 -22.25 2.67 27.91
C GLU A 149 -23.75 2.53 28.15
N GLN A 150 -24.34 3.50 28.86
CA GLN A 150 -25.77 3.59 29.10
C GLN A 150 -26.59 3.61 27.81
N ARG A 151 -26.22 4.43 26.83
CA ARG A 151 -26.94 4.51 25.56
C ARG A 151 -26.81 3.23 24.74
N VAL A 152 -25.66 2.56 24.83
CA VAL A 152 -25.43 1.27 24.16
C VAL A 152 -26.31 0.18 24.78
N ARG A 153 -26.45 0.17 26.12
CA ARG A 153 -27.36 -0.73 26.84
C ARG A 153 -28.82 -0.44 26.51
N ASP A 154 -29.23 0.84 26.53
CA ASP A 154 -30.60 1.24 26.22
C ASP A 154 -31.00 0.86 24.77
N LEU A 155 -30.06 0.99 23.82
CA LEU A 155 -30.25 0.53 22.43
C LEU A 155 -30.37 -0.99 22.37
N ALA A 156 -29.49 -1.74 23.05
CA ALA A 156 -29.54 -3.20 23.09
C ALA A 156 -30.88 -3.71 23.67
N ASP A 157 -31.35 -3.08 24.75
CA ASP A 157 -32.65 -3.39 25.38
C ASP A 157 -33.82 -3.05 24.45
N SER A 158 -33.73 -1.95 23.69
CA SER A 158 -34.73 -1.60 22.68
C SER A 158 -34.78 -2.61 21.54
N PHE A 159 -33.63 -3.11 21.07
CA PHE A 159 -33.57 -4.17 20.06
C PHE A 159 -34.12 -5.50 20.60
N ALA A 160 -33.83 -5.82 21.86
CA ALA A 160 -34.33 -7.02 22.52
C ALA A 160 -35.86 -7.02 22.65
N LYS A 161 -36.48 -5.84 22.85
CA LYS A 161 -37.94 -5.68 22.90
C LYS A 161 -38.64 -5.85 21.55
N ILE A 162 -37.94 -5.59 20.44
CA ILE A 162 -38.51 -5.66 19.09
C ILE A 162 -38.35 -7.06 18.48
N SER A 163 -37.35 -7.83 18.93
CA SER A 163 -37.10 -9.18 18.41
C SER A 163 -38.13 -10.19 18.94
N THR A 164 -38.75 -10.92 18.02
CA THR A 164 -39.64 -12.06 18.31
C THR A 164 -38.88 -13.34 18.64
N ASP A 165 -37.59 -13.40 18.30
CA ASP A 165 -36.74 -14.56 18.52
C ASP A 165 -36.00 -14.44 19.86
N ARG A 166 -36.11 -15.45 20.73
CA ARG A 166 -35.51 -15.45 22.07
C ARG A 166 -34.08 -15.98 22.13
N ASP A 167 -33.47 -16.29 20.99
CA ASP A 167 -32.08 -16.78 20.92
C ASP A 167 -31.07 -15.63 20.80
N PHE A 168 -30.79 -15.02 21.95
CA PHE A 168 -29.84 -13.92 22.11
C PHE A 168 -28.43 -14.39 22.53
N GLU A 169 -27.93 -15.49 21.96
CA GLU A 169 -26.52 -15.89 22.17
C GLU A 169 -25.54 -14.82 21.69
N TRP A 170 -25.87 -14.14 20.58
CA TRP A 170 -25.04 -13.07 20.03
C TRP A 170 -25.04 -11.80 20.90
N MET A 171 -26.13 -11.49 21.62
CA MET A 171 -26.14 -10.37 22.59
C MET A 171 -25.30 -10.69 23.82
N ARG A 172 -25.30 -11.94 24.31
CA ARG A 172 -24.37 -12.39 25.36
C ARG A 172 -22.92 -12.25 24.91
N TRP A 173 -22.64 -12.54 23.64
CA TRP A 173 -21.32 -12.33 23.02
C TRP A 173 -20.96 -10.84 22.94
N LEU A 174 -21.87 -9.97 22.48
CA LEU A 174 -21.65 -8.52 22.42
C LEU A 174 -21.48 -7.90 23.81
N GLN A 175 -22.29 -8.28 24.80
CA GLN A 175 -22.13 -7.82 26.18
C GLN A 175 -20.78 -8.28 26.75
N ARG A 176 -20.35 -9.51 26.46
CA ARG A 176 -19.02 -10.00 26.85
C ARG A 176 -17.90 -9.27 26.14
N TRP A 177 -18.08 -8.88 24.87
CA TRP A 177 -17.11 -8.11 24.09
C TRP A 177 -17.00 -6.66 24.59
N MET A 178 -18.12 -6.03 24.92
CA MET A 178 -18.17 -4.68 25.50
C MET A 178 -17.69 -4.61 26.95
N ALA A 179 -17.82 -5.71 27.71
CA ALA A 179 -17.34 -5.81 29.09
C ALA A 179 -15.83 -6.11 29.19
N VAL A 180 -15.12 -6.29 28.06
CA VAL A 180 -13.65 -6.35 28.08
C VAL A 180 -13.14 -4.95 28.42
N PRO A 181 -12.50 -4.73 29.58
CA PRO A 181 -11.91 -3.44 29.86
C PRO A 181 -10.84 -3.19 28.82
N ASN A 182 -10.90 -2.01 28.21
CA ASN A 182 -9.92 -1.50 27.26
C ASN A 182 -8.57 -1.38 27.96
N GLN A 183 -7.85 -2.49 28.13
CA GLN A 183 -6.47 -2.50 28.60
C GLN A 183 -5.61 -2.01 27.44
N SER A 184 -5.58 -0.69 27.28
CA SER A 184 -4.43 -0.02 26.73
C SER A 184 -3.25 -0.34 27.65
N PRO A 185 -2.18 -1.03 27.18
CA PRO A 185 -0.98 -1.13 27.98
C PRO A 185 -0.43 0.29 28.15
N GLU A 186 -0.44 0.79 29.39
CA GLU A 186 0.33 1.96 29.77
C GLU A 186 1.80 1.68 29.45
N CYS A 187 2.39 2.53 28.63
CA CYS A 187 3.85 2.63 28.50
C CYS A 187 4.44 2.91 29.89
N LYS A 188 5.26 1.98 30.37
CA LYS A 188 6.37 2.25 31.28
C LYS A 188 7.65 1.85 30.60
#